data_AF-A0AAD6NWP6-F1
#
_entry.id   AF-A0AAD6NWP6-F1
#
_cell.length_a   1.000
_cell.length_b   1.000
_cell.length_c   1.000
_cell.angle_alpha   90.00
_cell.angle_beta   90.00
_cell.angle_gamma   90.00
#
_symmetry.space_group_name_H-M   'P 1'
#
loop_
_entity.id
_entity.type
_entity.pdbx_description
1 polymer ?
#
loop_
_entity_poly.entity_id
_entity_poly.type
_entity_poly.pdbx_seq_one_letter_code
_entity_poly.pdbx_strand_id
1 'polypeptide(L)'
;MWKEETILKKEMVIRQETFVNSRGELLIDTEYEPLLPREERSKMQILCFNLKWKRLLVLFLVWASFLLLQVIKNDVAVCGAWFWVLFCLQFPVALAVFGYEAVKLYRENKKRISTGNTESICEASIEWTPMHILFCALCGIIGGTVGGLLGSGGGFVLGPLLLEIGVSPHVASATSTFVMMFSSSLSVVEFYLLKRFPIPFGT
;
A
#
# COMPACT_ATOMS: atom_id res chain seq x y z
N MET A 1 -15.48 -36.57 49.00
CA MET A 1 -16.67 -35.95 48.39
C MET A 1 -17.08 -34.61 49.03
N TRP A 2 -17.87 -34.53 50.10
CA TRP A 2 -18.34 -33.22 50.62
C TRP A 2 -17.21 -32.29 51.10
N LYS A 3 -16.15 -32.83 51.72
CA LYS A 3 -14.97 -32.07 52.16
C LYS A 3 -14.16 -31.50 50.98
N GLU A 4 -14.08 -32.21 49.87
CA GLU A 4 -13.31 -31.76 48.70
C GLU A 4 -14.05 -30.66 47.96
N GLU A 5 -15.37 -30.77 47.82
CA GLU A 5 -16.20 -29.70 47.24
C GLU A 5 -16.17 -28.42 48.08
N THR A 6 -16.09 -28.53 49.42
CA THR A 6 -15.97 -27.34 50.26
C THR A 6 -14.61 -26.66 50.12
N ILE A 7 -13.53 -27.43 49.99
CA ILE A 7 -12.18 -26.89 49.77
C ILE A 7 -12.11 -26.20 48.40
N LEU A 8 -12.62 -26.84 47.35
CA LEU A 8 -12.67 -26.27 46.00
C LEU A 8 -13.49 -24.99 45.93
N LYS A 9 -14.65 -24.93 46.59
CA LYS A 9 -15.45 -23.70 46.68
C LYS A 9 -14.73 -22.60 47.45
N LYS A 10 -14.01 -22.95 48.52
CA LYS A 10 -13.26 -21.98 49.33
C LYS A 10 -12.07 -21.42 48.56
N GLU A 11 -11.37 -22.25 47.79
CA GLU A 11 -10.26 -21.84 46.91
C GLU A 11 -10.74 -20.95 45.76
N MET A 12 -11.90 -21.24 45.15
CA MET A 12 -12.47 -20.39 44.10
C MET A 12 -12.85 -19.00 44.63
N VAL A 13 -13.43 -18.91 45.83
CA VAL A 13 -13.80 -17.62 46.45
C VAL A 13 -12.55 -16.82 46.81
N ILE A 14 -11.51 -17.44 47.37
CA ILE A 14 -10.23 -16.76 47.67
C ILE A 14 -9.55 -16.29 46.37
N ARG A 15 -9.62 -17.08 45.29
CA ARG A 15 -9.07 -16.70 43.98
C ARG A 15 -9.83 -15.54 43.33
N GLN A 16 -11.12 -15.42 43.61
CA GLN A 16 -11.96 -14.33 43.12
C GLN A 16 -11.76 -13.04 43.93
N GLU A 17 -11.56 -13.14 45.25
CA GLU A 17 -11.18 -12.01 46.11
C GLU A 17 -9.77 -11.49 45.82
N THR A 18 -8.82 -12.36 45.45
CA THR A 18 -7.47 -11.93 45.02
C THR A 18 -7.45 -11.22 43.67
N PHE A 19 -8.44 -11.48 42.80
CA PHE A 19 -8.59 -10.80 41.51
C PHE A 19 -9.29 -9.43 41.60
N VAL A 20 -9.94 -9.12 42.72
CA VAL A 20 -10.68 -7.87 42.91
C VAL A 20 -10.10 -7.15 44.13
N ASN A 21 -9.32 -6.09 43.90
CA ASN A 21 -8.89 -5.25 45.01
C ASN A 21 -10.13 -4.56 45.64
N SER A 22 -10.03 -4.22 46.92
CA SER A 22 -11.03 -3.58 47.82
C SER A 22 -11.79 -2.33 47.28
N ARG A 23 -11.52 -1.88 46.05
CA ARG A 23 -12.25 -0.82 45.33
C ARG A 23 -13.07 -1.30 44.12
N GLY A 24 -13.10 -2.60 43.81
CA GLY A 24 -13.96 -3.15 42.75
C GLY A 24 -13.42 -3.01 41.32
N GLU A 25 -12.12 -2.76 41.12
CA GLU A 25 -11.51 -2.76 39.79
C GLU A 25 -10.95 -4.14 39.44
N LEU A 26 -11.24 -4.58 38.20
CA LEU A 26 -10.88 -5.88 37.64
C LEU A 26 -9.44 -5.82 37.10
N LEU A 27 -8.50 -6.51 37.76
CA LEU A 27 -7.10 -6.52 37.37
C LEU A 27 -6.87 -7.54 36.24
N ILE A 28 -6.96 -7.08 34.98
CA ILE A 28 -6.49 -7.84 33.82
C ILE A 28 -4.99 -7.61 33.72
N ASP A 29 -4.22 -8.45 34.40
CA ASP A 29 -2.79 -8.55 34.15
C ASP A 29 -2.60 -9.39 32.88
N THR A 30 -2.42 -8.72 31.75
CA THR A 30 -1.99 -9.36 30.50
C THR A 30 -0.48 -9.22 30.42
N GLU A 31 0.24 -9.96 31.26
CA GLU A 31 1.64 -10.24 31.03
C GLU A 31 1.72 -11.19 29.83
N TYR A 32 1.88 -10.59 28.64
CA TYR A 32 1.97 -11.29 27.37
C TYR A 32 3.35 -11.94 27.27
N GLU A 33 3.48 -13.18 27.73
CA GLU A 33 4.69 -13.97 27.59
C GLU A 33 4.90 -14.37 26.11
N PRO A 34 5.89 -13.82 25.39
CA PRO A 34 6.07 -14.13 23.98
C PRO A 34 6.82 -15.45 23.82
N LEU A 35 6.11 -16.52 23.46
CA LEU A 35 6.63 -17.88 23.24
C LEU A 35 7.44 -18.08 21.93
N LEU A 36 8.23 -17.10 21.49
CA LEU A 36 9.17 -17.29 20.37
C LEU A 36 10.47 -16.52 20.61
N PRO A 37 11.66 -17.17 20.47
CA PRO A 37 12.92 -16.44 20.44
C PRO A 37 12.92 -15.55 19.19
N ARG A 38 12.63 -14.26 19.38
CA ARG A 38 12.70 -13.26 18.33
C ARG A 38 14.17 -13.03 18.02
N GLU A 39 14.67 -13.76 17.02
CA GLU A 39 15.96 -13.49 16.37
C GLU A 39 16.00 -11.98 16.06
N GLU A 40 16.85 -11.23 16.75
CA GLU A 40 16.94 -9.77 16.66
C GLU A 40 17.64 -9.38 15.36
N ARG A 41 17.08 -9.80 14.22
CA ARG A 41 17.51 -9.33 12.91
C ARG A 41 17.12 -7.86 12.82
N SER A 42 18.10 -7.02 12.48
CA SER A 42 17.91 -5.58 12.27
C SER A 42 16.66 -5.33 11.43
N LYS A 43 15.78 -4.42 11.86
CA LYS A 43 14.51 -4.10 11.16
C LYS A 43 14.73 -3.86 9.65
N MET A 44 15.89 -3.31 9.28
CA MET A 44 16.30 -3.14 7.88
C MET A 44 16.54 -4.45 7.12
N GLN A 45 17.13 -5.47 7.74
CA GLN A 45 17.32 -6.78 7.10
C GLN A 45 15.97 -7.47 6.85
N ILE A 46 15.03 -7.37 7.78
CA ILE A 46 13.69 -7.94 7.64
C ILE A 46 12.92 -7.21 6.53
N LEU A 47 13.04 -5.89 6.46
CA LEU A 47 12.46 -5.04 5.42
C LEU A 47 13.03 -5.41 4.04
N CYS A 48 14.36 -5.41 3.89
CA CYS A 48 15.03 -5.77 2.63
C CYS A 48 14.69 -7.19 2.16
N PHE A 49 14.53 -8.16 3.06
CA PHE A 49 14.22 -9.54 2.69
C PHE A 49 12.75 -9.74 2.29
N ASN A 50 11.83 -8.98 2.90
CA ASN A 50 10.40 -9.05 2.56
C ASN A 50 10.02 -8.26 1.31
N LEU A 51 10.82 -7.28 0.89
CA LEU A 51 10.50 -6.49 -0.28
C LEU A 51 10.78 -7.26 -1.58
N LYS A 52 9.78 -7.25 -2.47
CA LYS A 52 9.90 -7.79 -3.84
C LYS A 52 10.73 -6.84 -4.70
N TRP A 53 12.06 -6.89 -4.56
CA TRP A 53 13.02 -6.06 -5.31
C TRP A 53 12.77 -6.01 -6.81
N LYS A 54 12.39 -7.13 -7.43
CA LYS A 54 12.04 -7.16 -8.86
C LYS A 54 10.88 -6.22 -9.20
N ARG A 55 9.84 -6.17 -8.35
CA ARG A 55 8.67 -5.30 -8.57
C ARG A 55 9.02 -3.84 -8.29
N LEU A 56 9.81 -3.57 -7.24
CA LEU A 56 10.30 -2.22 -6.98
C LEU A 56 11.20 -1.68 -8.09
N LEU A 57 12.08 -2.53 -8.63
CA LEU A 57 12.99 -2.15 -9.70
C LEU A 57 12.19 -1.80 -10.96
N VAL A 58 11.17 -2.59 -11.32
CA VAL A 58 10.25 -2.26 -12.43
C VAL A 58 9.58 -0.91 -12.18
N LEU A 59 9.07 -0.67 -10.97
CA LEU A 59 8.43 0.60 -10.62
C LEU A 59 9.41 1.79 -10.74
N PHE A 60 10.63 1.63 -10.23
CA PHE A 60 11.68 2.64 -10.31
C PHE A 60 12.10 2.92 -11.75
N LEU A 61 12.20 1.90 -12.60
CA LEU A 61 12.50 2.07 -14.03
C LEU A 61 11.38 2.85 -14.74
N VAL A 62 10.12 2.54 -14.45
CA VAL A 62 8.98 3.31 -14.98
C VAL A 62 9.10 4.76 -14.55
N TRP A 63 9.31 5.03 -13.26
CA TRP A 63 9.51 6.38 -12.73
C TRP A 63 10.65 7.14 -13.39
N ALA A 64 11.82 6.52 -13.53
CA ALA A 64 12.98 7.13 -14.16
C ALA A 64 12.70 7.44 -15.64
N SER A 65 11.98 6.56 -16.34
CA SER A 65 11.56 6.78 -17.73
C SER A 65 10.60 7.96 -17.85
N PHE A 66 9.58 8.05 -16.98
CA PHE A 66 8.65 9.18 -16.94
C PHE A 66 9.35 10.50 -16.65
N LEU A 67 10.27 10.51 -15.69
CA LEU A 67 11.07 11.67 -15.33
C LEU A 67 12.00 12.09 -16.48
N LEU A 68 12.67 11.14 -17.13
CA LEU A 68 13.53 11.40 -18.28
C LEU A 68 12.73 12.03 -19.43
N LEU A 69 11.53 11.51 -19.70
CA LEU A 69 10.62 12.10 -20.70
C LEU A 69 10.21 13.53 -20.34
N GLN A 70 9.95 13.82 -19.05
CA GLN A 70 9.64 15.18 -18.59
C GLN A 70 10.83 16.14 -18.76
N VAL A 71 12.04 15.69 -18.43
CA VAL A 71 13.27 16.49 -18.60
C VAL A 71 13.51 16.78 -20.07
N ILE A 72 13.45 15.78 -20.95
CA ILE A 72 13.61 15.97 -22.40
C ILE A 72 12.53 16.93 -22.93
N LYS A 73 11.29 16.83 -22.46
CA LYS A 73 10.19 17.71 -22.87
C LYS A 73 10.45 19.18 -22.50
N ASN A 74 11.22 19.45 -21.44
CA ASN A 74 11.57 20.81 -21.03
C ASN A 74 12.55 21.50 -21.98
N ASP A 75 13.47 20.77 -22.59
CA ASP A 75 14.43 21.31 -23.57
C ASP A 75 13.81 21.55 -24.96
N VAL A 76 12.60 21.03 -25.21
CA VAL A 76 11.91 21.14 -26.51
C VAL A 76 10.94 22.31 -26.52
N ALA A 77 10.95 23.10 -27.60
CA ALA A 77 10.05 24.23 -27.78
C ALA A 77 8.56 23.80 -27.73
N VAL A 78 7.77 24.56 -26.97
CA VAL A 78 6.35 24.33 -26.62
C VAL A 78 5.41 24.17 -27.83
N CYS A 79 5.87 24.52 -29.04
CA CYS A 79 5.08 24.48 -30.29
C CYS A 79 5.67 23.54 -31.37
N GLY A 80 6.64 22.68 -31.03
CA GLY A 80 7.22 21.73 -31.97
C GLY A 80 6.40 20.46 -32.13
N ALA A 81 6.34 19.88 -33.34
CA ALA A 81 5.74 18.55 -33.56
C ALA A 81 6.36 17.47 -32.62
N TRP A 82 7.65 17.62 -32.29
CA TRP A 82 8.38 16.76 -31.36
C TRP A 82 7.83 16.79 -29.92
N PHE A 83 7.32 17.93 -29.45
CA PHE A 83 6.68 18.04 -28.13
C PHE A 83 5.41 17.19 -28.07
N TRP A 84 4.58 17.28 -29.12
CA TRP A 84 3.35 16.49 -29.24
C TRP A 84 3.65 14.99 -29.38
N VAL A 85 4.69 14.61 -30.12
CA VAL A 85 5.12 13.21 -30.22
C VAL A 85 5.54 12.65 -28.86
N LEU A 86 6.35 13.39 -28.08
CA LEU A 86 6.77 12.98 -26.74
C LEU A 86 5.58 12.88 -25.77
N PHE A 87 4.66 13.85 -25.82
CA PHE A 87 3.44 13.82 -25.01
C PHE A 87 2.54 12.64 -25.38
N CYS A 88 2.33 12.41 -26.68
CA CYS A 88 1.57 11.27 -27.18
C CYS A 88 2.24 9.93 -26.90
N LEU A 89 3.56 9.87 -26.72
CA LEU A 89 4.29 8.65 -26.35
C LEU A 89 4.07 8.26 -24.88
N GLN A 90 3.76 9.23 -24.00
CA GLN A 90 3.51 8.98 -22.58
C GLN A 90 2.24 8.12 -22.37
N PHE A 91 1.17 8.39 -23.13
CA PHE A 91 -0.10 7.66 -23.04
C PHE A 91 -0.01 6.16 -23.39
N PRO A 92 0.57 5.72 -24.52
CA PRO A 92 0.69 4.32 -24.85
C PRO A 92 1.65 3.60 -23.90
N VAL A 93 2.70 4.26 -23.40
CA VAL A 93 3.57 3.66 -22.36
C VAL A 93 2.78 3.43 -21.07
N ALA A 94 2.02 4.43 -20.61
CA ALA A 94 1.17 4.30 -19.43
C ALA A 94 0.10 3.21 -19.60
N LEU A 95 -0.61 3.21 -20.74
CA LEU A 95 -1.64 2.22 -21.06
C LEU A 95 -1.06 0.81 -21.22
N ALA A 96 0.13 0.67 -21.80
CA ALA A 96 0.78 -0.62 -21.95
C ALA A 96 1.21 -1.19 -20.59
N VAL A 97 1.83 -0.38 -19.72
CA VAL A 97 2.24 -0.82 -18.38
C VAL A 97 1.01 -1.13 -17.51
N PHE A 98 0.00 -0.26 -17.51
CA PHE A 98 -1.24 -0.49 -16.78
C PHE A 98 -1.98 -1.73 -17.28
N GLY A 99 -2.12 -1.87 -18.60
CA GLY A 99 -2.75 -3.02 -19.23
C GLY A 99 -1.98 -4.32 -18.97
N TYR A 100 -0.64 -4.29 -19.01
CA TYR A 100 0.20 -5.43 -18.69
C TYR A 100 0.01 -5.89 -17.24
N GLU A 101 0.08 -4.98 -16.27
CA GLU A 101 -0.14 -5.32 -14.86
C GLU A 101 -1.59 -5.76 -14.59
N ALA A 102 -2.58 -5.15 -15.25
CA ALA A 102 -3.99 -5.57 -15.16
C ALA A 102 -4.21 -6.98 -15.74
N VAL A 103 -3.67 -7.28 -16.92
CA VAL A 103 -3.77 -8.60 -17.55
C VAL A 103 -3.01 -9.66 -16.76
N LYS A 104 -1.84 -9.31 -16.23
CA LYS A 104 -1.04 -10.17 -15.36
C LYS A 104 -1.78 -10.47 -14.07
N LEU A 105 -2.36 -9.46 -13.42
CA LEU A 105 -3.19 -9.62 -12.23
C LEU A 105 -4.40 -10.51 -12.53
N TYR A 106 -5.09 -10.29 -13.65
CA TYR A 106 -6.23 -11.10 -14.07
C TYR A 106 -5.83 -12.56 -14.34
N ARG A 107 -4.72 -12.79 -15.07
CA ARG A 107 -4.20 -14.13 -15.35
C ARG A 107 -3.74 -14.85 -14.06
N GLU A 108 -3.06 -14.15 -13.17
CA GLU A 108 -2.66 -14.68 -11.87
C GLU A 108 -3.88 -15.02 -11.02
N ASN A 109 -4.89 -14.15 -10.97
CA ASN A 109 -6.13 -14.42 -10.25
C ASN A 109 -6.87 -15.64 -10.81
N LYS A 110 -7.03 -15.72 -12.14
CA LYS A 110 -7.68 -16.86 -12.80
C LYS A 110 -6.96 -18.18 -12.53
N LYS A 111 -5.61 -18.17 -12.51
CA LYS A 111 -4.80 -19.34 -12.15
C LYS A 111 -4.97 -19.76 -10.69
N ARG A 112 -5.11 -18.80 -9.76
CA ARG A 112 -5.34 -19.13 -8.34
C ARG A 112 -6.72 -19.74 -8.13
N ILE A 113 -7.75 -19.17 -8.75
CA ILE A 113 -9.12 -19.70 -8.71
C ILE A 113 -9.17 -21.13 -9.28
N SER A 114 -8.48 -21.41 -10.40
CA SER A 114 -8.50 -22.74 -11.02
C SER A 114 -7.72 -23.81 -10.27
N THR A 115 -6.78 -23.43 -9.40
CA THR A 115 -5.93 -24.39 -8.66
C THR A 115 -6.54 -24.80 -7.32
N GLY A 116 -7.68 -24.21 -6.92
CA GLY A 116 -8.39 -24.53 -5.68
C GLY A 116 -7.63 -24.22 -4.38
N ASN A 117 -6.38 -23.73 -4.48
CA ASN A 117 -5.60 -23.29 -3.33
C ASN A 117 -6.05 -21.88 -2.95
N THR A 118 -7.17 -21.82 -2.22
CA THR A 118 -7.63 -20.64 -1.47
C THR A 118 -6.70 -20.43 -0.27
N GLU A 119 -5.39 -20.38 -0.49
CA GLU A 119 -4.49 -19.83 0.52
C GLU A 119 -4.83 -18.35 0.59
N SER A 120 -5.58 -18.04 1.64
CA SER A 120 -6.01 -16.75 2.09
C SER A 120 -4.83 -15.77 2.12
N ILE A 121 -4.63 -15.06 1.01
CA ILE A 121 -3.97 -13.76 1.05
C ILE A 121 -4.97 -12.84 1.77
N CYS A 122 -4.96 -12.89 3.11
CA CYS A 122 -5.76 -12.09 4.03
C CYS A 122 -7.25 -11.95 3.65
N GLU A 123 -8.10 -12.89 4.05
CA GLU A 123 -9.56 -12.69 4.29
C GLU A 123 -10.32 -11.78 3.29
N ALA A 124 -9.93 -11.80 2.02
CA ALA A 124 -10.48 -10.97 0.97
C ALA A 124 -10.91 -11.90 -0.17
N SER A 125 -12.20 -12.20 -0.24
CA SER A 125 -12.81 -12.92 -1.35
C SER A 125 -12.88 -12.00 -2.58
N ILE A 126 -11.73 -11.71 -3.18
CA ILE A 126 -11.68 -10.85 -4.35
C ILE A 126 -12.01 -11.69 -5.59
N GLU A 127 -13.29 -11.74 -5.95
CA GLU A 127 -13.67 -12.09 -7.31
C GLU A 127 -13.23 -10.94 -8.23
N TRP A 128 -11.99 -11.00 -8.74
CA TRP A 128 -11.53 -10.05 -9.76
C TRP A 128 -12.27 -10.29 -11.08
N THR A 129 -13.50 -9.83 -11.14
CA THR A 129 -14.30 -9.76 -12.36
C THR A 129 -13.71 -8.66 -13.25
N PRO A 130 -13.62 -8.85 -14.57
CA PRO A 130 -13.13 -7.82 -15.49
C PRO A 130 -13.88 -6.49 -15.35
N MET A 131 -15.17 -6.51 -14.96
CA MET A 131 -15.95 -5.32 -14.62
C MET A 131 -15.39 -4.54 -13.42
N HIS A 132 -14.98 -5.22 -12.34
CA HIS A 132 -14.38 -4.56 -11.18
C HIS A 132 -13.02 -3.95 -11.52
N ILE A 133 -12.20 -4.63 -12.32
CA ILE A 133 -10.91 -4.09 -12.79
C ILE A 133 -11.15 -2.84 -13.65
N LEU A 134 -12.15 -2.87 -14.54
CA LEU A 134 -12.52 -1.72 -15.36
C LEU A 134 -13.01 -0.55 -14.51
N PHE A 135 -13.87 -0.81 -13.52
CA PHE A 135 -14.33 0.20 -12.57
C PHE A 135 -13.16 0.81 -11.79
N CYS A 136 -12.26 -0.03 -11.28
CA CYS A 136 -11.04 0.42 -10.58
C CYS A 136 -10.14 1.27 -11.48
N ALA A 137 -10.01 0.91 -12.76
CA ALA A 137 -9.25 1.68 -13.73
C ALA A 137 -9.87 3.07 -13.95
N LEU A 138 -11.19 3.15 -14.11
CA LEU A 138 -11.91 4.41 -14.30
C LEU A 138 -11.80 5.31 -13.06
N CYS A 139 -12.06 4.76 -11.87
CA CYS A 139 -11.88 5.47 -10.60
C CYS A 139 -10.43 5.89 -10.38
N GLY A 140 -9.47 5.06 -10.76
CA GLY A 140 -8.05 5.38 -10.69
C GLY A 140 -7.63 6.51 -11.64
N ILE A 141 -8.20 6.57 -12.85
CA ILE A 141 -7.95 7.68 -13.79
C ILE A 141 -8.54 8.98 -13.22
N ILE A 142 -9.80 8.97 -12.78
CA ILE A 142 -10.46 10.15 -12.21
C ILE A 142 -9.76 10.61 -10.93
N GLY A 143 -9.42 9.66 -10.05
CA GLY A 143 -8.70 9.95 -8.82
C GLY A 143 -7.27 10.43 -9.05
N GLY A 144 -6.60 9.87 -10.05
CA GLY A 144 -5.26 10.26 -10.46
C GLY A 144 -5.22 11.65 -11.09
N THR A 145 -6.20 12.01 -11.93
CA THR A 145 -6.27 13.36 -12.50
C THR A 145 -6.56 14.40 -11.43
N VAL A 146 -7.53 14.15 -10.54
CA VAL A 146 -7.83 15.04 -9.40
C VAL A 146 -6.63 15.14 -8.46
N GLY A 147 -5.99 14.02 -8.11
CA GLY A 147 -4.80 14.00 -7.26
C GLY A 147 -3.56 14.64 -7.87
N GLY A 148 -3.40 14.55 -9.18
CA GLY A 148 -2.35 15.23 -9.94
C GLY A 148 -2.57 16.74 -9.97
N LEU A 149 -3.81 17.20 -10.19
CA LEU A 149 -4.17 18.62 -10.16
C LEU A 149 -4.02 19.23 -8.76
N LEU A 150 -4.38 18.49 -7.72
CA LEU A 150 -4.23 18.91 -6.33
C LEU A 150 -2.77 18.81 -5.82
N GLY A 151 -1.88 18.14 -6.55
CA GLY A 151 -0.49 17.93 -6.16
C GLY A 151 -0.30 16.98 -4.95
N SER A 152 -1.34 16.26 -4.53
CA SER A 152 -1.30 15.35 -3.38
C SER A 152 -0.78 13.96 -3.71
N GLY A 153 -0.73 13.61 -5.00
CA GLY A 153 -0.42 12.26 -5.47
C GLY A 153 -1.62 11.33 -5.27
N GLY A 154 -2.07 10.67 -6.34
CA GLY A 154 -3.38 9.96 -6.43
C GLY A 154 -3.62 8.79 -5.46
N GLY A 155 -2.76 8.56 -4.47
CA GLY A 155 -2.94 7.49 -3.47
C GLY A 155 -4.13 7.70 -2.53
N PHE A 156 -4.68 8.92 -2.43
CA PHE A 156 -5.86 9.18 -1.59
C PHE A 156 -7.13 8.50 -2.11
N VAL A 157 -7.22 8.27 -3.42
CA VAL A 157 -8.33 7.52 -4.04
C VAL A 157 -8.09 6.02 -3.96
N LEU A 158 -6.82 5.58 -4.04
CA LEU A 158 -6.47 4.16 -3.94
C LEU A 158 -6.81 3.58 -2.57
N GLY A 159 -6.71 4.36 -1.48
CA GLY A 159 -7.00 3.89 -0.13
C GLY A 159 -8.43 3.36 0.04
N PRO A 160 -9.47 4.19 -0.14
CA PRO A 160 -10.87 3.77 -0.08
C PRO A 160 -11.21 2.68 -1.10
N LEU A 161 -10.67 2.78 -2.31
CA LEU A 161 -10.93 1.81 -3.38
C LEU A 161 -10.42 0.42 -3.02
N LEU A 162 -9.24 0.31 -2.39
CA LEU A 162 -8.73 -0.98 -1.91
C LEU A 162 -9.58 -1.54 -0.77
N LEU A 163 -10.14 -0.69 0.10
CA LEU A 163 -11.06 -1.12 1.15
C LEU A 163 -12.40 -1.62 0.59
N GLU A 164 -12.94 -0.96 -0.44
CA GLU A 164 -14.17 -1.41 -1.13
C GLU A 164 -13.99 -2.77 -1.82
N ILE A 165 -12.78 -3.07 -2.30
CA ILE A 165 -12.42 -4.36 -2.90
C ILE A 165 -12.25 -5.45 -1.81
N GLY A 166 -12.36 -5.11 -0.52
CA GLY A 166 -12.25 -6.04 0.60
C GLY A 166 -10.81 -6.33 1.03
N VAL A 167 -9.85 -5.51 0.63
CA VAL A 167 -8.45 -5.65 1.06
C VAL A 167 -8.31 -5.27 2.54
N SER A 168 -7.52 -6.04 3.30
CA SER A 168 -7.21 -5.73 4.70
C SER A 168 -6.71 -4.27 4.86
N PRO A 169 -7.24 -3.51 5.85
CA PRO A 169 -6.96 -2.08 5.98
C PRO A 169 -5.48 -1.77 6.20
N HIS A 170 -4.74 -2.69 6.82
CA HIS A 170 -3.30 -2.52 7.05
C HIS A 170 -2.51 -2.48 5.74
N VAL A 171 -2.77 -3.42 4.82
CA VAL A 171 -2.03 -3.48 3.55
C VAL A 171 -2.54 -2.44 2.54
N ALA A 172 -3.83 -2.09 2.60
CA ALA A 172 -4.41 -1.02 1.80
C ALA A 172 -3.77 0.34 2.14
N SER A 173 -3.63 0.65 3.43
CA SER A 173 -2.98 1.87 3.93
C SER A 173 -1.49 1.95 3.56
N ALA A 174 -0.77 0.83 3.67
CA ALA A 174 0.64 0.78 3.27
C ALA A 174 0.80 1.00 1.75
N THR A 175 -0.09 0.39 0.94
CA THR A 175 -0.06 0.51 -0.52
C THR A 175 -0.38 1.93 -0.98
N SER A 176 -1.42 2.55 -0.43
CA SER A 176 -1.82 3.92 -0.78
C SER A 176 -0.72 4.93 -0.41
N THR A 177 -0.13 4.80 0.77
CA THR A 177 0.98 5.65 1.24
C THR A 177 2.20 5.50 0.35
N PHE A 178 2.53 4.28 -0.06
CA PHE A 178 3.64 4.03 -0.99
C PHE A 178 3.40 4.69 -2.36
N VAL A 179 2.17 4.62 -2.89
CA VAL A 179 1.79 5.31 -4.13
C VAL A 179 1.85 6.83 -3.99
N MET A 180 1.39 7.39 -2.87
CA MET A 180 1.53 8.83 -2.58
C MET A 180 3.00 9.24 -2.55
N MET A 181 3.84 8.53 -1.78
CA MET A 181 5.28 8.82 -1.66
C MET A 181 5.97 8.84 -3.03
N PHE A 182 5.63 7.87 -3.88
CA PHE A 182 6.22 7.74 -5.21
C PHE A 182 5.73 8.80 -6.20
N SER A 183 4.45 9.17 -6.14
CA SER A 183 3.90 10.25 -6.95
C SER A 183 4.46 11.60 -6.54
N SER A 184 4.58 11.85 -5.24
CA SER A 184 5.12 13.10 -4.71
C SER A 184 6.62 13.24 -5.01
N SER A 185 7.37 12.14 -4.98
CA SER A 185 8.80 12.18 -5.36
C SER A 185 9.01 12.53 -6.83
N LEU A 186 8.16 12.04 -7.75
CA LEU A 186 8.17 12.49 -9.15
C LEU A 186 8.02 14.00 -9.24
N SER A 187 6.95 14.53 -8.63
CA SER A 187 6.64 15.95 -8.68
C SER A 187 7.78 16.80 -8.11
N VAL A 188 8.34 16.43 -6.94
CA VAL A 188 9.43 17.19 -6.32
C VAL A 188 10.66 17.22 -7.22
N VAL A 189 11.06 16.09 -7.79
CA VAL A 189 12.25 16.05 -8.66
C VAL A 189 11.99 16.78 -9.97
N GLU A 190 10.80 16.65 -10.53
CA GLU A 190 10.36 17.41 -11.70
C GLU A 190 10.44 18.92 -11.43
N PHE A 191 9.82 19.42 -10.35
CA PHE A 191 9.85 20.84 -9.99
C PHE A 191 11.27 21.35 -9.71
N TYR A 192 12.10 20.53 -9.07
CA TYR A 192 13.49 20.86 -8.77
C TYR A 192 14.33 20.96 -10.05
N LEU A 193 14.23 19.98 -10.96
CA LEU A 193 14.98 19.95 -12.22
C LEU A 193 14.51 21.02 -13.21
N LEU A 194 13.20 21.31 -13.26
CA LEU A 194 12.63 22.37 -14.09
C LEU A 194 12.98 23.78 -13.60
N LYS A 195 13.71 23.92 -12.48
CA LYS A 195 14.07 25.22 -11.86
C LYS A 195 12.87 26.17 -11.74
N ARG A 196 11.67 25.62 -11.51
CA ARG A 196 10.42 26.41 -11.48
C ARG A 196 10.34 27.31 -10.25
N PHE A 197 11.13 27.01 -9.22
CA PHE A 197 11.38 27.92 -8.11
C PHE A 197 12.55 28.86 -8.45
N PRO A 198 12.33 30.17 -8.60
CA PRO A 198 13.40 31.12 -8.38
C PRO A 198 13.74 31.01 -6.89
N ILE A 199 14.85 30.36 -6.57
CA ILE A 199 15.41 30.41 -5.22
C ILE A 199 16.29 31.67 -5.24
N PRO A 200 15.82 32.83 -4.77
CA PRO A 200 16.73 33.93 -4.52
C PRO A 200 17.63 33.44 -3.39
N PHE A 201 18.86 33.06 -3.74
CA PHE A 201 19.93 33.12 -2.75
C PHE A 201 20.02 34.60 -2.39
N GLY A 202 19.46 34.96 -1.24
CA GLY A 202 19.52 36.32 -0.73
C GLY A 202 20.99 36.74 -0.70
N THR A 203 21.34 37.66 -1.59
CA THR A 203 22.57 38.45 -1.56
C THR A 203 22.18 39.87 -1.25
#